data_AF-A0A356W8F7-F1
#
_entry.id   AF-A0A356W8F7-F1
#
_cell.length_a   1.000
_cell.length_b   1.000
_cell.length_c   1.000
_cell.angle_alpha   90.00
_cell.angle_beta   90.00
_cell.angle_gamma   90.00
#
_symmetry.space_group_name_H-M   'P 1'
#
loop_
_entity.id
_entity.type
_entity.pdbx_description
1 polymer ?
#
loop_
_entity_poly.entity_id
_entity_poly.type
_entity_poly.pdbx_seq_one_letter_code
_entity_poly.pdbx_strand_id
1 'polypeptide(L)' 'ETPVRLWLSGPDGAPFGQFDRLSAHLATQDQTLVFAMNAGMYHQDRRPVGLYIEDGVQTAPIVTRE' A
#
# COMPACT_ATOMS: atom_id res chain seq x y z
N GLU A 1 -10.43 12.26 -13.11
CA GLU A 1 -10.42 10.81 -12.86
C GLU A 1 -10.02 10.54 -11.42
N THR A 2 -10.49 9.44 -10.83
CA THR A 2 -10.04 9.01 -9.49
C THR A 2 -8.80 8.14 -9.67
N PRO A 3 -7.61 8.58 -9.25
CA PRO A 3 -6.38 7.83 -9.48
C PRO A 3 -6.33 6.58 -8.60
N VAL A 4 -5.76 5.51 -9.15
CA VAL A 4 -5.35 4.34 -8.36
C VAL A 4 -4.09 4.71 -7.57
N ARG A 5 -4.08 4.40 -6.28
CA ARG A 5 -2.97 4.66 -5.36
C ARG A 5 -2.59 3.38 -4.62
N LEU A 6 -1.42 3.40 -3.98
CA LEU A 6 -0.91 2.31 -3.15
C LEU A 6 -1.00 2.69 -1.67
N TRP A 7 -1.21 1.67 -0.83
CA TRP A 7 -1.20 1.79 0.63
C TRP A 7 -0.53 0.54 1.22
N LEU A 8 0.62 0.70 1.86
CA LEU A 8 1.29 -0.39 2.59
C LEU A 8 1.15 -0.25 4.10
N SER A 9 1.63 0.87 4.65
CA SER A 9 1.71 1.09 6.10
C SER A 9 0.80 2.22 6.55
N GLY A 10 0.16 2.03 7.71
CA GLY A 10 -0.63 3.07 8.35
C GLY A 10 0.24 4.09 9.10
N PRO A 11 -0.39 5.14 9.66
CA PRO A 11 0.31 6.18 10.42
C PRO A 11 1.09 5.69 11.65
N ASP A 12 0.73 4.51 12.16
CA ASP A 12 1.40 3.83 13.28
C ASP A 12 2.60 2.97 12.85
N GLY A 13 2.96 3.00 11.56
CA GLY A 13 4.04 2.19 10.99
C GLY A 13 3.69 0.72 10.81
N ALA A 14 2.50 0.29 11.23
CA ALA A 14 2.03 -1.07 11.02
C ALA A 14 1.38 -1.21 9.63
N PRO A 15 1.52 -2.35 8.94
CA PRO A 15 0.84 -2.59 7.68
C PRO A 15 -0.68 -2.46 7.81
N PHE A 16 -1.35 -1.87 6.81
CA PHE A 16 -2.82 -1.85 6.76
C PHE A 16 -3.38 -3.27 6.77
N GLY A 17 -2.84 -4.10 5.87
CA GLY A 17 -3.00 -5.54 5.85
C GLY A 17 -4.40 -6.12 5.61
N GLN A 18 -5.46 -5.35 5.77
CA GLN A 18 -6.86 -5.67 5.49
C GLN A 18 -7.56 -4.42 4.94
N PHE A 19 -8.53 -4.61 4.04
CA PHE A 19 -9.22 -3.48 3.39
C PHE A 19 -10.09 -2.67 4.36
N ASP A 20 -10.64 -3.28 5.41
CA ASP A 20 -11.44 -2.56 6.41
C ASP A 20 -10.61 -1.53 7.17
N ARG A 21 -9.34 -1.85 7.49
CA ARG A 21 -8.42 -0.91 8.14
C ARG A 21 -8.07 0.26 7.22
N LEU A 22 -7.87 -0.01 5.93
CA LEU A 22 -7.65 1.04 4.93
C LEU A 22 -8.90 1.92 4.77
N SER A 23 -10.07 1.31 4.66
CA SER A 23 -11.36 2.01 4.54
C SER A 23 -11.60 2.94 5.73
N ALA A 24 -11.36 2.45 6.96
CA ALA A 24 -11.47 3.25 8.18
C ALA A 24 -10.49 4.44 8.17
N HIS A 25 -9.25 4.24 7.74
CA HIS A 25 -8.27 5.33 7.63
C HIS A 25 -8.69 6.38 6.59
N LEU A 26 -9.12 5.96 5.40
CA LEU A 26 -9.58 6.88 4.35
C LEU A 26 -10.81 7.69 4.79
N ALA A 27 -11.72 7.07 5.56
CA ALA A 27 -12.86 7.76 6.13
C ALA A 27 -12.46 8.92 7.08
N THR A 28 -11.33 8.81 7.81
CA THR A 28 -10.80 9.92 8.62
C THR A 28 -10.31 11.11 7.79
N GLN A 29 -10.17 10.93 6.48
CA GLN A 29 -9.73 11.93 5.51
C GLN A 29 -10.87 12.33 4.54
N ASP A 30 -12.13 12.08 4.92
CA ASP A 30 -13.31 12.32 4.08
C ASP A 30 -13.26 11.62 2.71
N GLN A 31 -12.57 10.48 2.63
CA GLN A 31 -12.44 9.67 1.41
C GLN A 31 -13.18 8.33 1.57
N THR A 32 -13.80 7.88 0.47
CA THR A 32 -14.52 6.60 0.41
C THR A 32 -13.74 5.59 -0.43
N LEU A 33 -13.50 4.40 0.12
CA LEU A 33 -12.91 3.29 -0.62
C LEU A 33 -13.96 2.64 -1.54
N VAL A 34 -13.90 2.93 -2.84
CA VAL A 34 -14.83 2.36 -3.84
C VAL A 34 -14.42 0.95 -4.27
N PHE A 35 -13.11 0.69 -4.33
CA PHE A 35 -12.55 -0.58 -4.74
C PHE A 35 -11.14 -0.74 -4.17
N ALA A 36 -10.78 -1.97 -3.80
CA ALA A 36 -9.43 -2.36 -3.42
C ALA A 36 -9.15 -3.79 -3.89
N MET A 37 -7.88 -4.06 -4.18
CA MET A 37 -7.36 -5.40 -4.42
C MET A 37 -5.95 -5.51 -3.87
N ASN A 38 -5.43 -6.72 -3.74
CA ASN A 38 -4.03 -6.92 -3.44
C ASN A 38 -3.15 -6.33 -4.56
N ALA A 39 -1.98 -5.83 -4.18
CA ALA A 39 -0.97 -5.38 -5.12
C ALA A 39 -0.01 -6.54 -5.46
N GLY A 40 1.30 -6.26 -5.51
CA GLY A 40 2.33 -7.23 -5.85
C GLY A 40 2.62 -8.27 -4.78
N MET A 41 3.79 -8.90 -4.90
CA MET A 41 4.26 -9.91 -3.96
C MET A 41 4.87 -9.27 -2.72
N TYR A 42 4.75 -9.96 -1.58
CA TYR A 42 5.27 -9.52 -0.30
C TYR A 42 5.95 -10.68 0.43
N HIS A 43 6.99 -10.37 1.21
CA HIS A 43 7.56 -11.29 2.18
C HIS A 43 6.57 -11.57 3.32
N GLN A 44 6.85 -12.59 4.15
CA GLN A 44 6.00 -12.95 5.30
C GLN A 44 5.84 -11.80 6.32
N ASP A 45 6.85 -10.94 6.42
CA ASP A 45 6.84 -9.72 7.25
C ASP A 45 6.17 -8.52 6.56
N ARG A 46 5.53 -8.74 5.41
CA ARG A 46 4.83 -7.75 4.57
C ARG A 46 5.74 -6.67 3.96
N ARG A 47 7.06 -6.89 3.86
CA ARG A 47 7.90 -6.06 2.99
C ARG A 47 7.67 -6.40 1.51
N PRO A 48 7.59 -5.41 0.60
CA PRO A 48 7.33 -5.66 -0.82
C PRO A 48 8.50 -6.39 -1.50
N VAL A 49 8.16 -7.27 -2.44
CA VAL A 49 9.13 -7.94 -3.33
C VAL A 49 9.15 -7.19 -4.65
N GLY A 50 10.31 -6.64 -5.02
CA GLY A 50 10.46 -5.80 -6.21
C GLY A 50 10.26 -4.31 -5.94
N LEU A 51 10.13 -3.54 -7.03
CA LEU A 51 9.99 -2.09 -6.96
C LEU A 51 8.68 -1.71 -6.25
N TYR A 52 8.80 -0.89 -5.22
CA TYR A 52 7.66 -0.29 -4.55
C TYR A 52 7.87 1.21 -4.35
N ILE A 53 6.93 1.98 -4.89
CA ILE A 53 6.91 3.44 -4.81
C ILE A 53 5.51 3.85 -4.33
N GLU A 54 5.43 4.52 -3.19
CA GLU A 54 4.18 5.06 -2.63
C GLU A 54 4.35 6.57 -2.48
N ASP A 55 3.36 7.35 -2.95
CA ASP A 55 3.38 8.82 -2.95
C ASP A 55 4.69 9.44 -3.49
N GLY A 56 5.28 8.79 -4.50
CA GLY A 56 6.54 9.21 -5.13
C GLY A 56 7.80 8.83 -4.35
N VAL A 57 7.68 8.20 -3.18
CA VAL A 57 8.79 7.72 -2.36
C VAL A 57 9.05 6.24 -2.64
N GLN A 58 10.26 5.93 -3.10
CA GLN A 58 10.70 4.55 -3.27
C GLN A 58 11.05 3.93 -1.92
N THR A 59 10.33 2.89 -1.51
CA THR A 59 10.62 2.15 -0.26
C THR A 59 11.27 0.80 -0.50
N ALA A 60 11.14 0.23 -1.71
CA ALA A 60 11.89 -0.94 -2.14
C ALA A 60 12.39 -0.78 -3.58
N PRO A 61 13.67 -1.11 -3.86
CA PRO A 61 14.23 -0.97 -5.20
C PRO A 61 13.78 -2.08 -6.14
N ILE A 62 13.87 -1.79 -7.45
CA ILE A 62 13.69 -2.83 -8.47
C ILE A 62 14.78 -3.90 -8.34
N VAL A 63 14.38 -5.17 -8.40
CA VAL A 63 15.32 -6.29 -8.44
C VAL A 63 15.87 -6.37 -9.86
N THR A 64 17.19 -6.14 -10.01
CA THR A 64 17.85 -6.04 -11.34
C THR A 64 18.79 -7.20 -11.64
N ARG A 65 18.85 -8.20 -10.75
CA ARG A 65 19.72 -9.38 -10.89
C ARG A 65 18.93 -10.63 -10.54
N GLU A 66 19.23 -11.69 -11.28
CA GLU A 66 18.72 -13.05 -11.04
C GLU A 66 19.34 -13.67 -9.79
#